data_AF-A0A4W5N8L7-F1
#
_entry.id   AF-A0A4W5N8L7-F1
#
_cell.length_a   1.000
_cell.length_b   1.000
_cell.length_c   1.000
_cell.angle_alpha   90.00
_cell.angle_beta   90.00
_cell.angle_gamma   90.00
#
_symmetry.space_group_name_H-M   'P 1'
#
loop_
_entity.id
_entity.type
_entity.pdbx_description
1 polymer ?
#
loop_
_entity_poly.entity_id
_entity_poly.type
_entity_poly.pdbx_seq_one_letter_code
_entity_poly.pdbx_strand_id
1 'polypeptide(L)'
;MGCCNTLCGLKAGIGAGIAVAILGIILIPVGNNIIRETVTKESVIEPGTTAWDNWVSADAPVYRQFWFFDVQNPLGVVENGSKPKLCTCTVPSESVQIT
;
A
#
# COMPACT_ATOMS: atom_id res chain seq x y z
N MET A 1 37.49 13.72 53.91
CA MET A 1 37.19 12.38 53.35
C MET A 1 36.06 12.50 52.32
N GLY A 2 36.34 12.45 51.01
CA GLY A 2 35.26 12.56 50.00
C GLY A 2 35.63 12.35 48.53
N CYS A 3 36.90 12.05 48.20
CA CYS A 3 37.35 11.89 46.80
C CYS A 3 37.21 10.47 46.22
N CYS A 4 36.84 9.45 47.02
CA CYS A 4 36.89 8.05 46.59
C CYS A 4 35.57 7.48 46.02
N ASN A 5 34.48 8.26 45.97
CA ASN A 5 33.16 7.77 45.51
C ASN A 5 32.73 8.35 44.15
N THR A 6 33.13 9.57 43.82
CA THR A 6 32.73 10.23 42.56
C THR A 6 33.40 9.60 41.33
N LEU A 7 34.66 9.18 41.47
CA LEU A 7 35.40 8.51 40.40
C LEU A 7 34.90 7.07 40.17
N CYS A 8 34.59 6.34 41.25
CA CYS A 8 33.98 5.00 41.17
C CYS A 8 32.57 5.05 40.55
N GLY A 9 31.76 6.05 40.90
CA GLY A 9 30.46 6.28 40.29
C GLY A 9 30.56 6.60 38.80
N LEU A 10 31.55 7.41 38.39
CA LEU A 10 31.79 7.73 36.98
C LEU A 10 32.20 6.49 36.17
N LYS A 11 33.08 5.64 36.72
CA LYS A 11 33.48 4.39 36.05
C LYS A 11 32.32 3.40 35.91
N ALA A 12 31.49 3.27 36.95
CA ALA A 12 30.28 2.45 36.91
C ALA A 12 29.27 2.97 35.88
N GLY A 13 29.08 4.29 35.81
CA GLY A 13 28.20 4.93 34.82
C GLY A 13 28.67 4.71 33.37
N ILE A 14 29.98 4.82 33.11
CA ILE A 14 30.56 4.51 31.79
C ILE A 14 30.32 3.04 31.42
N GLY A 15 30.54 2.11 32.35
CA GLY A 15 30.29 0.69 32.12
C GLY A 15 28.83 0.38 31.78
N ALA A 16 27.89 0.95 32.56
CA ALA A 16 26.46 0.80 32.30
C ALA A 16 26.04 1.44 30.96
N GLY A 17 26.59 2.62 30.63
CA GLY A 17 26.33 3.29 29.37
C GLY A 17 26.81 2.49 28.15
N ILE A 18 28.02 1.92 28.22
CA ILE A 18 28.56 1.05 27.15
C ILE A 18 27.67 -0.19 26.98
N ALA A 19 27.23 -0.82 28.07
CA ALA A 19 26.36 -1.98 28.02
C ALA A 19 25.02 -1.67 27.33
N VAL A 20 24.39 -0.54 27.67
CA VAL A 20 23.14 -0.09 27.04
C VAL A 20 23.34 0.27 25.57
N ALA A 21 24.45 0.92 25.21
CA ALA A 21 24.76 1.27 23.83
C ALA A 21 24.95 0.02 22.95
N ILE A 22 25.69 -0.99 23.43
CA ILE A 22 25.86 -2.26 22.72
C ILE A 22 24.51 -2.97 22.55
N LEU A 23 23.69 -3.00 23.60
CA LEU A 23 22.37 -3.62 23.55
C LEU A 23 21.45 -2.90 22.55
N GLY A 24 21.49 -1.57 22.50
CA GLY A 24 20.75 -0.77 21.53
C GLY A 24 21.20 -1.03 20.09
N ILE A 25 22.51 -1.10 19.84
CA ILE A 25 23.07 -1.37 18.49
C ILE A 25 22.63 -2.76 17.99
N ILE A 26 22.60 -3.77 18.86
CA ILE A 26 22.17 -5.14 18.50
C ILE A 26 20.66 -5.20 18.25
N LEU A 27 19.86 -4.39 18.94
CA LEU A 27 18.40 -4.40 18.78
C LEU A 27 17.92 -3.88 17.42
N ILE A 28 18.64 -2.92 16.82
CA ILE A 28 18.27 -2.32 15.51
C ILE A 28 18.19 -3.36 14.37
N PRO A 29 19.21 -4.21 14.11
CA PRO A 29 19.12 -5.21 13.05
C PRO A 29 18.08 -6.30 13.33
N VAL A 30 17.87 -6.65 14.60
CA VAL A 30 16.85 -7.65 15.00
C VAL A 30 15.44 -7.13 14.71
N GLY A 31 15.15 -5.87 15.05
CA GLY A 31 13.87 -5.23 14.72
C GLY A 31 13.60 -5.22 13.21
N ASN A 32 14.61 -4.87 12.41
CA ASN A 32 14.49 -4.87 10.95
C ASN A 32 14.22 -6.28 10.38
N ASN A 33 14.84 -7.32 10.92
CA ASN A 33 14.62 -8.70 10.45
C ASN A 33 13.20 -9.18 10.78
N ILE A 34 12.70 -8.92 11.99
CA ILE A 34 11.33 -9.29 12.39
C ILE A 34 10.30 -8.57 11.53
N ILE A 35 10.46 -7.26 11.32
CA ILE A 35 9.54 -6.48 10.49
C ILE A 35 9.58 -6.98 9.04
N ARG A 36 10.76 -7.25 8.49
CA ARG A 36 10.90 -7.75 7.12
C ARG A 36 10.25 -9.13 6.95
N GLU A 37 10.39 -10.02 7.93
CA GLU A 37 9.76 -11.33 7.88
C GLU A 37 8.23 -11.26 7.99
N THR A 38 7.69 -10.41 8.87
CA THR A 38 6.24 -10.21 8.99
C THR A 38 5.67 -9.55 7.74
N VAL A 39 6.32 -8.50 7.22
CA VAL A 39 5.89 -7.83 5.98
C VAL A 39 5.97 -8.75 4.77
N THR A 40 7.02 -9.57 4.65
CA THR A 40 7.13 -10.53 3.54
C THR A 40 6.07 -11.63 3.63
N LYS A 41 5.69 -12.07 4.84
CA LYS A 41 4.63 -13.07 5.03
C LYS A 41 3.24 -12.51 4.76
N GLU A 42 2.98 -11.26 5.12
CA GLU A 42 1.67 -10.63 4.89
C GLU A 42 1.50 -10.01 3.49
N SER A 43 2.59 -9.71 2.77
CA SER A 43 2.55 -9.17 1.41
C SER A 43 2.46 -10.23 0.31
N VAL A 44 2.60 -11.51 0.66
CA VAL A 44 2.49 -12.63 -0.29
C VAL A 44 1.02 -13.05 -0.36
N ILE A 45 0.51 -13.17 -1.58
CA ILE A 45 -0.87 -13.57 -1.89
C ILE A 45 -0.97 -15.08 -1.68
N GLU A 46 -1.09 -15.49 -0.43
CA GLU A 46 -1.32 -16.87 0.01
C GLU A 46 -2.64 -16.94 0.78
N PRO A 47 -3.41 -18.04 0.66
CA PRO A 47 -4.66 -18.20 1.38
C PRO A 47 -4.42 -18.15 2.90
N GLY A 48 -5.02 -17.15 3.57
CA GLY A 48 -4.89 -16.91 5.01
C GLY A 48 -4.20 -15.59 5.40
N THR A 49 -3.78 -14.75 4.43
CA THR A 49 -3.22 -13.41 4.69
C THR A 49 -4.27 -12.31 4.51
N THR A 50 -4.11 -11.18 5.20
CA THR A 50 -4.98 -9.99 5.04
C THR A 50 -4.92 -9.41 3.62
N ALA A 51 -3.82 -9.61 2.91
CA ALA A 51 -3.68 -9.25 1.50
C ALA A 51 -4.55 -10.13 0.57
N TRP A 52 -4.71 -11.42 0.89
CA TRP A 52 -5.63 -12.31 0.18
C TRP A 52 -7.08 -11.87 0.35
N ASP A 53 -7.51 -11.60 1.58
CA ASP A 53 -8.89 -11.21 1.87
C ASP A 53 -9.28 -9.89 1.17
N ASN A 54 -8.38 -8.90 1.16
CA ASN A 54 -8.57 -7.64 0.44
C ASN A 54 -8.55 -7.78 -1.09
N TRP A 55 -7.80 -8.76 -1.62
CA TRP A 55 -7.77 -9.03 -3.05
C TRP A 55 -9.03 -9.77 -3.53
N VAL A 56 -9.54 -10.70 -2.71
CA VAL A 56 -10.78 -11.45 -3.01
C VAL A 56 -12.02 -10.58 -2.85
N SER A 57 -12.07 -9.72 -1.83
CA SER A 57 -13.19 -8.83 -1.57
C SER A 57 -12.68 -7.46 -1.15
N ALA A 58 -12.55 -6.55 -2.10
CA ALA A 58 -12.22 -5.16 -1.81
C ALA A 58 -13.33 -4.54 -0.92
N ASP A 59 -12.96 -4.07 0.27
CA ASP A 59 -13.88 -3.50 1.26
C ASP A 59 -14.47 -2.14 0.82
N ALA A 60 -13.84 -1.49 -0.16
CA ALA A 60 -14.26 -0.19 -0.68
C ALA A 60 -15.15 -0.33 -1.94
N PRO A 61 -16.31 0.36 -2.02
CA PRO A 61 -17.15 0.34 -3.21
C PRO A 61 -16.47 1.12 -4.35
N VAL A 62 -16.10 0.40 -5.42
CA VAL A 62 -15.55 0.99 -6.64
C VAL A 62 -16.67 1.17 -7.67
N TYR A 63 -17.06 2.42 -7.91
CA TYR A 63 -18.05 2.76 -8.93
C TYR A 63 -17.36 3.00 -10.29
N ARG A 64 -17.86 2.34 -11.33
CA ARG A 64 -17.45 2.58 -12.72
C ARG A 64 -18.62 3.13 -13.52
N GLN A 65 -18.41 4.27 -14.17
CA GLN A 65 -19.39 4.90 -15.06
C GLN A 65 -18.90 4.76 -16.50
N PHE A 66 -19.81 4.42 -17.41
CA PHE A 66 -19.52 4.27 -18.84
C PHE A 66 -20.31 5.31 -19.63
N TRP A 67 -19.60 6.00 -20.52
CA TRP A 67 -20.20 6.92 -21.50
C TRP A 67 -19.89 6.38 -22.88
N PHE A 68 -20.94 6.07 -23.62
CA PHE A 68 -20.82 5.67 -25.02
C PHE A 68 -21.25 6.85 -25.90
N PHE A 69 -20.61 6.94 -27.06
CA PHE A 69 -20.94 7.91 -28.09
C PHE A 69 -21.64 7.18 -29.23
N ASP A 70 -22.92 7.46 -29.42
CA ASP A 70 -23.69 6.93 -30.54
C ASP A 70 -23.59 7.86 -31.76
N VAL A 71 -23.27 7.28 -32.91
CA VAL A 71 -22.99 8.02 -34.15
C VAL A 71 -24.29 8.23 -34.91
N GLN A 72 -24.71 9.49 -35.04
CA GLN A 72 -26.00 9.86 -35.63
C GLN A 72 -26.00 9.95 -37.16
N ASN A 73 -24.82 10.00 -37.79
CA ASN A 73 -24.68 10.12 -39.25
C ASN A 73 -23.70 9.08 -39.82
N PRO A 74 -23.87 7.78 -39.54
CA PRO A 74 -22.88 6.76 -39.89
C PRO A 74 -22.62 6.70 -41.40
N LEU A 75 -23.67 6.74 -42.22
CA LEU A 75 -23.57 6.73 -43.69
C LEU A 75 -22.78 7.93 -44.23
N GLY A 76 -23.06 9.14 -43.74
CA GLY A 76 -22.34 10.34 -44.17
C GLY A 76 -20.86 10.34 -43.80
N VAL A 77 -20.51 9.69 -42.69
CA VAL A 77 -19.11 9.50 -42.26
C VAL A 77 -18.41 8.51 -43.19
N VAL A 78 -19.04 7.36 -43.46
CA VAL A 78 -18.43 6.27 -44.24
C VAL A 78 -18.33 6.61 -45.72
N GLU A 79 -19.38 7.16 -46.31
CA GLU A 79 -19.46 7.39 -47.76
C GLU A 79 -18.82 8.70 -48.20
N ASN A 80 -19.02 9.77 -47.42
CA ASN A 80 -18.65 11.13 -47.82
C ASN A 80 -17.53 11.74 -46.96
N GLY A 81 -16.99 10.99 -45.99
CA GLY A 81 -15.99 11.53 -45.04
C GLY A 81 -16.52 12.69 -44.19
N SER A 82 -17.84 12.79 -44.01
CA SER A 82 -18.46 13.88 -43.25
C SER A 82 -18.07 13.81 -41.78
N LYS A 83 -18.06 14.96 -41.10
CA LYS A 83 -17.78 15.02 -39.66
C LYS A 83 -18.80 14.17 -38.86
N PRO A 84 -18.37 13.27 -37.97
CA PRO A 84 -19.28 12.50 -37.12
C PRO A 84 -20.07 13.39 -36.17
N LYS A 85 -21.37 13.16 -36.08
CA LYS A 85 -22.28 13.72 -35.09
C LYS A 85 -22.48 12.67 -34.00
N LEU A 86 -22.10 13.02 -32.78
CA LEU A 86 -22.14 12.12 -31.63
C LEU A 86 -23.25 12.57 -30.68
N CYS A 87 -24.01 11.62 -30.14
CA CYS A 87 -24.82 11.83 -28.95
C CYS A 87 -24.30 10.96 -27.80
N THR A 88 -24.38 11.45 -26.57
CA THR A 88 -23.94 10.70 -25.39
C THR A 88 -25.08 9.84 -24.88
N CYS A 89 -24.85 8.55 -24.73
CA CYS A 89 -25.73 7.67 -23.97
C CYS A 89 -25.06 7.27 -22.66
N THR A 90 -25.76 7.52 -21.55
CA THR A 90 -25.34 7.08 -20.22
C THR A 90 -25.85 5.66 -19.99
N VAL A 91 -24.94 4.71 -19.83
CA VAL A 91 -25.30 3.33 -19.48
C VAL A 91 -25.33 3.23 -17.95
N PRO A 92 -26.45 2.83 -17.32
CA PRO A 92 -26.52 2.67 -15.88
C PRO A 92 -25.50 1.65 -15.41
N SER A 93 -24.75 1.96 -14.34
CA SER A 93 -23.67 1.12 -13.81
C SER A 93 -24.09 -0.29 -13.39
N GLU A 94 -25.39 -0.53 -13.20
CA GLU A 94 -25.96 -1.84 -12.86
C GLU A 94 -25.92 -2.84 -14.03
N SER A 95 -25.84 -2.35 -15.26
CA SER A 95 -25.86 -3.18 -16.48
C SER A 95 -24.50 -3.71 -16.92
N VAL A 96 -23.40 -3.32 -16.24
CA VAL A 96 -22.05 -3.80 -16.55
C VAL A 96 -21.59 -4.79 -15.48
N GLN A 97 -22.30 -5.91 -15.39
CA GLN A 97 -21.76 -7.12 -14.77
C GLN A 97 -20.92 -7.81 -15.84
N ILE A 98 -19.60 -7.60 -15.81
CA ILE A 98 -18.67 -8.32 -16.69
C ILE A 98 -18.67 -9.78 -16.21
N THR A 99 -19.47 -10.61 -16.88
CA THR A 99 -19.39 -12.07 -16.81
C THR A 99 -18.19 -12.54 -17.63
#